data_AF-A0A1G4IIV6-F1
#
_entry.id   AF-A0A1G4IIV6-F1
#
_cell.length_a   1.000
_cell.length_b   1.000
_cell.length_c   1.000
_cell.angle_alpha   90.00
_cell.angle_beta   90.00
_cell.angle_gamma   90.00
#
_symmetry.space_group_name_H-M   'P 1'
#
loop_
_entity.id
_entity.type
_entity.pdbx_description
1 polymer ?
#
loop_
_entity_poly.entity_id
_entity_poly.type
_entity_poly.pdbx_seq_one_letter_code
_entity_poly.pdbx_strand_id
1 'polypeptide(L)'
;MEEREEGEVRRESFNAPEATTMSKHGSLKDAMRQVLETKGVIDHVKAELRAAIFHSLQESNSQGDDIESARPPIPPENLLLNELIKDYMAFNGMEHSLSVFKAESGAGKEATSAIMPRAILASQLGLTGAPASVPLLYAMLHELRTCSENS
;
A
#
# COMPACT_ATOMS: atom_id res chain seq x y z
N MET A 1 24.87 -79.65 -22.38
CA MET A 1 25.11 -79.15 -21.01
C MET A 1 26.27 -78.19 -21.12
N GLU A 2 26.02 -77.00 -21.65
CA GLU A 2 25.34 -75.85 -21.03
C GLU A 2 26.42 -74.87 -20.55
N GLU A 3 26.59 -73.84 -21.38
CA GLU A 3 27.23 -72.57 -21.08
C GLU A 3 26.56 -71.94 -19.85
N ARG A 4 27.32 -71.18 -19.04
CA ARG A 4 26.97 -69.79 -18.65
C ARG A 4 27.98 -69.19 -17.67
N GLU A 5 28.70 -68.21 -18.20
CA GLU A 5 29.05 -66.90 -17.66
C GLU A 5 28.99 -66.69 -16.14
N GLU A 6 30.18 -66.46 -15.55
CA GLU A 6 30.34 -65.83 -14.25
C GLU A 6 29.86 -64.38 -14.32
N GLY A 7 28.72 -64.11 -13.68
CA GLY A 7 28.09 -62.80 -13.64
C GLY A 7 28.94 -61.77 -12.88
N GLU A 8 29.30 -60.72 -13.61
CA GLU A 8 29.87 -59.47 -13.13
C GLU A 8 28.95 -58.82 -12.08
N VAL A 9 29.37 -58.85 -10.81
CA VAL A 9 28.67 -58.16 -9.72
C VAL A 9 28.91 -56.66 -9.88
N ARG A 10 28.02 -56.03 -10.65
CA ARG A 10 27.86 -54.59 -10.80
C ARG A 10 27.80 -53.96 -9.40
N ARG A 11 28.89 -53.29 -9.00
CA ARG A 11 28.88 -52.39 -7.85
C ARG A 11 27.94 -51.23 -8.19
N GLU A 12 26.69 -51.34 -7.75
CA GLU A 12 25.78 -50.21 -7.77
C GLU A 12 26.35 -49.15 -6.84
N SER A 13 26.87 -48.08 -7.44
CA SER A 13 27.20 -46.83 -6.78
C SER A 13 25.92 -46.32 -6.13
N PHE A 14 25.72 -46.64 -4.85
CA PHE A 14 24.67 -46.04 -4.04
C PHE A 14 25.05 -44.58 -3.81
N ASN A 15 24.72 -43.74 -4.79
CA ASN A 15 24.85 -42.30 -4.68
C ASN A 15 23.87 -41.85 -3.60
N ALA A 16 24.39 -41.50 -2.44
CA ALA A 16 23.61 -40.93 -1.34
C ALA A 16 22.89 -39.67 -1.82
N PRO A 17 21.68 -39.37 -1.32
CA PRO A 17 20.95 -38.19 -1.74
C PRO A 17 21.68 -36.95 -1.21
N GLU A 18 22.31 -36.19 -2.10
CA GLU A 18 22.65 -34.78 -1.85
C GLU A 18 21.35 -33.98 -1.75
N ALA A 19 20.66 -34.12 -0.62
CA ALA A 19 19.44 -33.38 -0.33
C ALA A 19 19.38 -33.04 1.16
N THR A 20 20.40 -32.38 1.71
CA THR A 20 20.30 -31.80 3.08
C THR A 20 21.01 -30.45 3.24
N THR A 21 21.46 -29.83 2.17
CA THR A 21 21.80 -28.39 2.19
C THR A 21 20.69 -27.58 1.51
N MET A 22 19.41 -27.80 1.87
CA MET A 22 18.50 -26.66 1.96
C MET A 22 19.08 -25.77 3.04
N SER A 23 19.99 -24.91 2.59
CA SER A 23 20.91 -24.15 3.40
C SER A 23 20.12 -23.45 4.48
N LYS A 24 20.44 -23.70 5.76
CA LYS A 24 19.84 -23.02 6.94
C LYS A 24 19.72 -21.50 6.73
N HIS A 25 20.60 -20.93 5.90
CA HIS A 25 20.59 -19.54 5.47
C HIS A 25 19.37 -19.15 4.60
N GLY A 26 18.93 -20.00 3.67
CA GLY A 26 17.73 -19.78 2.85
C GLY A 26 16.46 -19.76 3.70
N SER A 27 16.31 -20.77 4.55
CA SER A 27 15.18 -20.86 5.48
C SER A 27 15.13 -19.67 6.46
N LEU A 28 16.28 -19.22 6.98
CA LEU A 28 16.31 -18.04 7.85
C LEU A 28 15.98 -16.74 7.10
N LYS A 29 16.55 -16.55 5.91
CA LYS A 29 16.27 -15.38 5.06
C LYS A 29 14.78 -15.30 4.70
N ASP A 30 14.17 -16.41 4.35
CA ASP A 30 12.75 -16.48 4.00
C ASP A 30 11.86 -16.23 5.22
N ALA A 31 12.22 -16.77 6.39
CA ALA A 31 11.52 -16.48 7.63
C ALA A 31 11.61 -14.98 8.00
N MET A 32 12.78 -14.36 7.88
CA MET A 32 12.96 -12.93 8.12
C MET A 32 12.17 -12.08 7.12
N ARG A 33 12.18 -12.46 5.83
CA ARG A 33 11.37 -11.82 4.79
C ARG A 33 9.89 -11.89 5.16
N GLN A 34 9.39 -13.05 5.54
CA GLN A 34 7.99 -13.24 5.92
C GLN A 34 7.59 -12.43 7.15
N VAL A 35 8.49 -12.30 8.14
CA VAL A 35 8.27 -11.43 9.30
C VAL A 35 8.18 -9.95 8.87
N LEU A 36 9.06 -9.50 7.97
CA LEU A 36 9.05 -8.12 7.47
C LEU A 36 7.84 -7.83 6.57
N GLU A 37 7.36 -8.82 5.81
CA GLU A 37 6.10 -8.73 5.05
C GLU A 37 4.89 -8.67 5.99
N THR A 38 4.85 -9.53 7.00
CA THR A 38 3.74 -9.57 7.98
C THR A 38 3.67 -8.28 8.79
N LYS A 39 4.84 -7.71 9.14
CA LYS A 39 4.94 -6.40 9.80
C LYS A 39 4.73 -5.22 8.84
N GLY A 40 4.52 -5.48 7.54
CA GLY A 40 4.31 -4.45 6.51
C GLY A 40 5.53 -3.58 6.19
N VAL A 41 6.70 -3.89 6.74
CA VAL A 41 7.93 -3.10 6.55
C VAL A 41 8.36 -3.08 5.09
N ILE A 42 8.24 -4.22 4.40
CA ILE A 42 8.57 -4.29 2.96
C ILE A 42 7.62 -3.42 2.13
N ASP A 43 6.33 -3.43 2.47
CA ASP A 43 5.35 -2.65 1.73
C ASP A 43 5.45 -1.16 2.03
N HIS A 44 5.86 -0.79 3.26
CA HIS A 44 6.24 0.57 3.60
C HIS A 44 7.43 1.08 2.75
N VAL A 45 8.51 0.31 2.66
CA VAL A 45 9.68 0.70 1.85
C VAL A 45 9.33 0.79 0.36
N LYS A 46 8.51 -0.13 -0.16
CA LYS A 46 8.02 -0.04 -1.55
C LYS A 46 7.14 1.19 -1.77
N ALA A 47 6.28 1.53 -0.80
CA ALA A 47 5.45 2.72 -0.83
C ALA A 47 6.31 3.99 -0.87
N GLU A 48 7.31 4.08 -0.02
CA GLU A 48 8.26 5.19 0.02
C GLU A 48 9.04 5.31 -1.31
N LEU A 49 9.50 4.19 -1.87
CA LEU A 49 10.16 4.17 -3.18
C LEU A 49 9.22 4.64 -4.30
N ARG A 50 7.97 4.17 -4.34
CA ARG A 50 6.96 4.63 -5.31
C ARG A 50 6.73 6.13 -5.17
N ALA A 51 6.62 6.63 -3.95
CA ALA A 51 6.48 8.05 -3.67
C ALA A 51 7.69 8.84 -4.19
N ALA A 52 8.92 8.41 -3.89
CA ALA A 52 10.14 9.07 -4.35
C ALA A 52 10.24 9.10 -5.89
N ILE A 53 9.96 7.97 -6.56
CA ILE A 53 9.94 7.89 -8.03
C ILE A 53 8.91 8.87 -8.60
N PHE A 54 7.71 8.90 -8.05
CA PHE A 54 6.65 9.80 -8.51
C PHE A 54 7.05 11.27 -8.37
N HIS A 55 7.67 11.65 -7.24
CA HIS A 55 8.18 13.01 -7.04
C HIS A 55 9.25 13.37 -8.06
N SER A 56 10.25 12.50 -8.26
CA SER A 56 11.32 12.75 -9.24
C SER A 56 10.80 12.85 -10.67
N LEU A 57 9.82 12.02 -11.05
CA LEU A 57 9.18 12.09 -12.36
C LEU A 57 8.37 13.38 -12.53
N GLN A 58 7.69 13.87 -11.49
CA GLN A 58 7.01 15.17 -11.56
C GLN A 58 8.00 16.33 -11.71
N GLU A 59 9.11 16.33 -10.98
CA GLU A 59 10.14 17.37 -11.09
C GLU A 59 10.78 17.39 -12.48
N SER A 60 11.11 16.23 -13.05
CA SER A 60 11.68 16.15 -14.41
C SER A 60 10.70 16.58 -15.51
N ASN A 61 9.40 16.36 -15.31
CA ASN A 61 8.35 16.80 -16.23
C ASN A 61 8.02 18.30 -16.10
N SER A 62 8.59 19.00 -15.11
CA SER A 62 8.37 20.44 -14.88
C SER A 62 9.47 21.32 -15.48
N GLN A 63 10.52 20.74 -16.07
CA GLN A 63 11.71 21.47 -16.54
C GLN A 63 11.88 21.51 -18.07
N GLY A 64 10.92 20.97 -18.82
CA GLY A 64 10.87 21.05 -20.28
C GLY A 64 9.46 21.38 -20.74
N ASP A 65 9.30 22.55 -21.34
CA ASP A 65 8.17 23.06 -22.13
C ASP A 65 6.76 22.93 -21.50
N ASP A 66 6.12 24.08 -21.20
CA ASP A 66 4.68 24.34 -21.35
C ASP A 66 3.63 23.26 -20.96
N ILE A 67 3.88 22.45 -19.92
CA ILE A 67 2.88 21.48 -19.39
C ILE A 67 2.45 21.83 -17.94
N GLU A 68 2.74 23.04 -17.44
CA GLU A 68 1.94 23.58 -16.32
C GLU A 68 0.47 23.83 -16.73
N SER A 69 0.17 23.86 -18.03
CA SER A 69 -1.18 24.05 -18.56
C SER A 69 -2.05 22.78 -18.67
N ALA A 70 -1.55 21.58 -18.31
CA ALA A 70 -2.29 20.34 -18.58
C ALA A 70 -2.83 19.60 -17.35
N ARG A 71 -2.49 20.02 -16.12
CA ARG A 71 -3.19 19.50 -14.94
C ARG A 71 -4.43 20.38 -14.74
N PRO A 72 -5.65 19.89 -15.01
CA PRO A 72 -6.83 20.66 -14.68
C PRO A 72 -6.77 21.03 -13.19
N PRO A 73 -7.14 22.28 -12.83
CA PRO A 73 -7.16 22.70 -11.44
C PRO A 73 -7.95 21.67 -10.65
N ILE A 74 -7.33 21.13 -9.59
CA ILE A 74 -7.95 20.12 -8.74
C ILE A 74 -9.24 20.75 -8.21
N PRO A 75 -10.43 20.18 -8.52
CA PRO A 75 -11.69 20.72 -8.02
C PRO A 75 -11.63 20.82 -6.49
N PRO A 76 -12.20 21.86 -5.87
CA PRO A 76 -12.19 22.01 -4.42
C PRO A 76 -12.81 20.80 -3.70
N GLU A 77 -13.74 20.10 -4.35
CA GLU A 77 -14.35 18.85 -3.89
C GLU A 77 -13.32 17.71 -3.74
N ASN A 78 -12.28 17.67 -4.58
CA ASN A 78 -11.23 16.66 -4.44
C ASN A 78 -10.42 16.84 -3.15
N LEU A 79 -10.24 18.07 -2.66
CA LEU A 79 -9.61 18.29 -1.36
C LEU A 79 -10.47 17.70 -0.24
N LEU A 80 -11.77 17.97 -0.27
CA LEU A 80 -12.73 17.41 0.69
C LEU A 80 -12.71 15.87 0.67
N LEU A 81 -12.76 15.28 -0.52
CA LEU A 81 -12.72 13.83 -0.72
C LEU A 81 -11.41 13.23 -0.21
N ASN A 82 -10.28 13.84 -0.52
CA ASN A 82 -8.97 13.36 -0.09
C ASN A 82 -8.84 13.39 1.44
N GLU A 83 -9.35 14.43 2.11
CA GLU A 83 -9.35 14.50 3.57
C GLU A 83 -10.29 13.45 4.20
N LEU A 84 -11.47 13.20 3.61
CA LEU A 84 -12.38 12.13 4.03
C LEU A 84 -11.73 10.74 3.91
N ILE A 85 -11.04 10.49 2.80
CA ILE A 85 -10.33 9.22 2.56
C ILE A 85 -9.18 9.07 3.56
N LYS A 86 -8.41 10.13 3.82
CA LYS A 86 -7.33 10.11 4.83
C LYS A 86 -7.85 9.79 6.22
N ASP A 87 -8.95 10.42 6.65
CA ASP A 87 -9.59 10.18 7.96
C ASP A 87 -10.03 8.71 8.11
N TYR A 88 -10.66 8.16 7.07
CA TYR A 88 -11.06 6.75 7.04
C TYR A 88 -9.86 5.78 7.08
N MET A 89 -8.84 6.00 6.24
CA MET A 89 -7.67 5.13 6.19
C MET A 89 -6.89 5.15 7.50
N ALA A 90 -6.76 6.32 8.12
CA ALA A 90 -6.12 6.48 9.43
C ALA A 90 -6.86 5.69 10.51
N PHE A 91 -8.18 5.79 10.56
CA PHE A 91 -9.00 5.05 11.53
C PHE A 91 -8.92 3.53 11.37
N ASN A 92 -8.86 3.05 10.13
CA ASN A 92 -8.79 1.61 9.83
C ASN A 92 -7.37 1.03 9.89
N GLY A 93 -6.37 1.80 10.34
CA GLY A 93 -4.98 1.33 10.45
C GLY A 93 -4.32 1.05 9.10
N MET A 94 -4.79 1.66 8.01
CA MET A 94 -4.26 1.46 6.66
C MET A 94 -3.01 2.32 6.41
N GLU A 95 -2.03 2.26 7.31
CA GLU A 95 -0.90 3.21 7.37
C GLU A 95 -0.05 3.23 6.09
N HIS A 96 0.23 2.06 5.51
CA HIS A 96 1.02 1.97 4.28
C HIS A 96 0.29 2.57 3.09
N SER A 97 -1.00 2.23 2.93
CA SER A 97 -1.84 2.79 1.88
C SER A 97 -2.03 4.30 2.07
N LEU A 98 -2.17 4.77 3.31
CA LEU A 98 -2.27 6.19 3.63
C LEU A 98 -1.00 6.95 3.24
N SER A 99 0.18 6.34 3.44
CA SER A 99 1.46 6.93 3.03
C SER A 99 1.54 7.13 1.52
N VAL A 100 1.18 6.09 0.73
CA VAL A 100 1.11 6.18 -0.74
C VAL A 100 0.07 7.21 -1.16
N PHE A 101 -1.13 7.13 -0.58
CA PHE A 101 -2.24 8.01 -0.90
C PHE A 101 -1.86 9.48 -0.68
N LYS A 102 -1.20 9.83 0.44
CA LYS A 102 -0.72 11.19 0.70
C LYS A 102 0.25 11.70 -0.36
N ALA A 103 1.14 10.84 -0.87
CA ALA A 103 2.08 11.20 -1.94
C ALA A 103 1.39 11.36 -3.30
N GLU A 104 0.40 10.50 -3.62
CA GLU A 104 -0.31 10.49 -4.90
C GLU A 104 -1.40 11.57 -5.01
N SER A 105 -2.11 11.84 -3.91
CA SER A 105 -3.27 12.75 -3.85
C SER A 105 -2.92 14.24 -3.95
N GLY A 106 -1.69 14.56 -4.37
CA GLY A 106 -1.35 15.90 -4.81
C GLY A 106 -0.79 16.82 -3.74
N ALA A 107 -0.06 16.30 -2.75
CA ALA A 107 0.90 17.10 -1.98
C ALA A 107 2.14 17.44 -2.83
N GLY A 108 1.96 17.90 -4.07
CA GLY A 108 3.00 18.65 -4.78
C GLY A 108 3.32 19.90 -3.97
N LYS A 109 4.58 20.36 -4.00
CA LYS A 109 5.23 21.33 -3.09
C LYS A 109 4.42 22.54 -2.58
N GLU A 110 3.31 22.91 -3.20
CA GLU A 110 2.37 23.97 -2.80
C GLU A 110 1.26 23.52 -1.81
N ALA A 111 0.91 22.23 -1.76
CA ALA A 111 -0.23 21.70 -0.99
C ALA A 111 0.15 21.03 0.34
N THR A 112 1.33 21.33 0.87
CA THR A 112 1.67 21.06 2.29
C THR A 112 0.91 21.98 3.26
N SER A 113 0.20 22.98 2.75
CA SER A 113 -0.48 24.01 3.54
C SER A 113 -1.99 23.86 3.52
N ALA A 114 -2.48 22.80 4.16
CA ALA A 114 -3.72 22.79 4.96
C ALA A 114 -4.12 21.32 5.19
N ILE A 115 -3.58 20.73 6.26
CA ILE A 115 -4.31 19.64 6.92
C ILE A 115 -5.65 20.25 7.31
N MET A 116 -6.74 19.85 6.63
CA MET A 116 -8.04 20.43 6.93
C MET A 116 -8.47 19.85 8.28
N PRO A 117 -8.71 20.68 9.31
CA PRO A 117 -9.20 20.18 10.57
C PRO A 117 -10.53 19.46 10.36
N ARG A 118 -10.69 18.29 10.98
CA ARG A 118 -11.93 17.49 10.94
C ARG A 118 -13.17 18.32 11.25
N ALA A 119 -13.07 19.31 12.14
CA ALA A 119 -14.19 20.20 12.48
C ALA A 119 -14.68 21.04 11.28
N ILE A 120 -13.76 21.52 10.43
CA ILE A 120 -14.09 22.25 9.21
C ILE A 120 -14.73 21.30 8.19
N LEU A 121 -14.14 20.10 8.03
CA LEU A 121 -14.67 19.05 7.16
C LEU A 121 -16.12 18.67 7.54
N ALA A 122 -16.35 18.43 8.84
CA ALA A 122 -17.66 18.13 9.40
C ALA A 122 -18.65 19.27 9.16
N SER A 123 -18.22 20.52 9.34
CA SER A 123 -19.06 21.69 9.10
C SER A 123 -19.46 21.83 7.62
N GLN A 124 -18.55 21.59 6.68
CA GLN A 124 -18.84 21.66 5.25
C GLN A 124 -19.83 20.57 4.80
N LEU A 125 -19.81 19.42 5.47
CA LEU A 125 -20.69 18.28 5.18
C LEU A 125 -22.00 18.29 5.96
N GLY A 126 -22.22 19.26 6.86
CA GLY A 126 -23.40 19.29 7.74
C GLY A 126 -23.38 18.21 8.83
N LEU A 127 -22.21 17.67 9.18
CA LEU A 127 -21.99 16.55 10.10
C LEU A 127 -21.37 16.98 11.43
N THR A 128 -21.68 18.19 11.91
CA THR A 128 -21.08 18.72 13.15
C THR A 128 -21.39 17.90 14.40
N GLY A 129 -22.46 17.10 14.37
CA GLY A 129 -22.82 16.14 15.43
C GLY A 129 -22.10 14.78 15.36
N ALA A 130 -21.27 14.55 14.34
CA ALA A 130 -20.61 13.26 14.14
C ALA A 130 -19.60 12.95 15.28
N PRO A 131 -19.69 11.78 15.94
CA PRO A 131 -18.79 11.40 17.02
C PRO A 131 -17.32 11.44 16.57
N ALA A 132 -16.43 12.00 17.39
CA ALA A 132 -14.99 12.06 17.09
C ALA A 132 -14.31 10.67 17.08
N SER A 133 -14.99 9.64 17.60
CA SER A 133 -14.52 8.26 17.67
C SER A 133 -14.67 7.49 16.36
N VAL A 134 -15.25 8.08 15.31
CA VAL A 134 -15.44 7.43 14.01
C VAL A 134 -15.11 8.40 12.86
N PRO A 135 -14.71 7.87 11.68
CA PRO A 135 -14.48 8.68 10.49
C PRO A 135 -15.75 9.40 10.04
N LEU A 136 -15.59 10.58 9.44
CA LEU A 136 -16.74 11.32 8.88
C LEU A 136 -17.46 10.53 7.77
N LEU A 137 -16.76 9.67 7.03
CA LEU A 137 -17.38 8.76 6.05
C LEU A 137 -18.37 7.79 6.69
N TYR A 138 -18.16 7.36 7.94
CA TYR A 138 -19.12 6.49 8.64
C TYR A 138 -20.37 7.27 9.05
N ALA A 139 -20.20 8.51 9.51
CA ALA A 139 -21.32 9.40 9.79
C ALA A 139 -22.15 9.68 8.52
N MET A 140 -21.50 9.96 7.39
CA MET A 140 -22.19 10.13 6.09
C MET A 140 -23.03 8.91 5.72
N LEU A 141 -22.44 7.71 5.82
CA LEU A 141 -23.14 6.47 5.51
C LEU A 141 -24.35 6.25 6.44
N HIS A 142 -24.20 6.56 7.72
CA HIS A 142 -25.29 6.49 8.69
C HIS A 142 -26.44 7.41 8.28
N GLU A 143 -26.16 8.70 8.04
CA GLU A 143 -27.17 9.69 7.65
C GLU A 143 -27.91 9.31 6.35
N LEU A 144 -27.19 8.79 5.35
CA LEU A 144 -27.80 8.34 4.10
C LEU A 144 -28.75 7.17 4.30
N ARG A 145 -28.41 6.23 5.19
CA ARG A 145 -29.29 5.08 5.49
C ARG A 145 -30.52 5.52 6.26
N THR A 146 -30.38 6.40 7.25
CA THR A 146 -31.51 6.94 7.99
C THR A 146 -32.42 7.82 7.13
N CYS A 147 -31.88 8.58 6.17
CA CYS A 147 -32.71 9.30 5.20
C CYS A 147 -33.50 8.35 4.29
N SER A 148 -32.89 7.24 3.87
CA SER A 148 -33.57 6.23 3.04
C SER A 148 -34.68 5.48 3.77
N GLU A 149 -34.56 5.28 5.08
CA GLU A 149 -35.57 4.58 5.89
C GLU A 149 -36.78 5.47 6.25
N ASN A 150 -36.62 6.79 6.17
CA ASN A 150 -37.65 7.78 6.49
C ASN A 150 -38.33 8.39 5.24
N SER A 151 -38.02 7.89 4.04
CA SER A 151 -38.62 8.30 2.76
C SER A 151 -39.55 7.22 2.22
#